data_AF-A0A7I7QRU7-F1
#
_entry.id   AF-A0A7I7QRU7-F1
#
_cell.length_a   1.000
_cell.length_b   1.000
_cell.length_c   1.000
_cell.angle_alpha   90.00
_cell.angle_beta   90.00
_cell.angle_gamma   90.00
#
_symmetry.space_group_name_H-M   'P 1'
#
loop_
_entity.id
_entity.type
_entity.pdbx_description
1 polymer ?
#
loop_
_entity_poly.entity_id
_entity_poly.type
_entity_poly.pdbx_seq_one_letter_code
_entity_poly.pdbx_strand_id
1 'polypeptide(L)'
;MSSKPSRAAKGAAAVAGDRRAPSKGERQRQVILTTLAELLETRPIGELTVNEIASAAAVLRSGYYFYFDSKFAPLAVLAADIWSEFEERARSFVRFDTETVEQYLDRVQAATAEEWRTHSAVLIASVQAIPEDEQLATMMRARNQHLADVLTAQVLKDREQGLAAPASPDVPGLVAALLEMTMHMLYQDRLAKCPPEQTERSMSAVRAIWLASVWGRSQAIVTS
;
A
#
# COMPACT_ATOMS: atom_id res chain seq x y z
N MET A 1 5.30 0.08 -49.77
CA MET A 1 3.94 -0.24 -49.26
C MET A 1 4.06 -0.42 -47.76
N SER A 2 3.29 0.38 -47.02
CA SER A 2 3.49 0.76 -45.62
C SER A 2 3.31 -0.38 -44.62
N SER A 3 4.28 -0.56 -43.72
CA SER A 3 4.08 -1.21 -42.43
C SER A 3 3.72 -0.15 -41.38
N LYS A 4 2.54 -0.32 -40.75
CA LYS A 4 2.11 0.48 -39.60
C LYS A 4 2.82 -0.03 -38.34
N PRO A 5 3.35 0.84 -37.47
CA PRO A 5 3.69 0.43 -36.11
C PRO A 5 2.42 0.46 -35.23
N SER A 6 2.21 -0.63 -34.50
CA SER A 6 1.18 -0.77 -33.47
C SER A 6 1.55 0.07 -32.25
N ARG A 7 0.63 0.92 -31.81
CA ARG A 7 0.81 1.86 -30.71
C ARG A 7 0.25 1.24 -29.43
N ALA A 8 1.15 0.86 -28.52
CA ALA A 8 0.85 0.60 -27.13
C ALA A 8 0.18 1.84 -26.49
N ALA A 9 -0.96 1.64 -25.83
CA ALA A 9 -1.62 2.69 -25.07
C ALA A 9 -0.94 2.80 -23.69
N LYS A 10 -0.11 3.84 -23.56
CA LYS A 10 0.46 4.34 -22.31
C LYS A 10 -0.63 4.96 -21.45
N GLY A 11 -0.59 4.66 -20.15
CA GLY A 11 -1.22 5.45 -19.10
C GLY A 11 -0.84 6.92 -19.22
N ALA A 12 -1.80 7.78 -18.95
CA ALA A 12 -1.75 9.21 -19.20
C ALA A 12 -0.78 9.91 -18.25
N ALA A 13 0.44 10.18 -18.74
CA ALA A 13 1.15 11.38 -18.30
C ALA A 13 0.34 12.59 -18.80
N ALA A 14 -0.27 13.33 -17.88
CA ALA A 14 -1.02 14.54 -18.18
C ALA A 14 -0.12 15.56 -18.89
N VAL A 15 -0.37 15.76 -20.18
CA VAL A 15 0.25 16.82 -20.97
C VAL A 15 -0.41 18.14 -20.58
N ALA A 16 0.40 19.15 -20.24
CA ALA A 16 -0.08 20.49 -19.93
C ALA A 16 -1.00 21.02 -21.05
N GLY A 17 -2.30 21.10 -20.77
CA GLY A 17 -3.33 21.56 -21.72
C GLY A 17 -4.58 20.68 -21.83
N ASP A 18 -4.58 19.46 -21.29
CA ASP A 18 -5.80 18.63 -21.29
C ASP A 18 -6.76 19.04 -20.16
N ARG A 19 -7.74 19.89 -20.50
CA ARG A 19 -8.87 20.27 -19.62
C ARG A 19 -10.15 19.55 -20.03
N ARG A 20 -10.09 18.29 -20.50
CA ARG A 20 -11.32 17.58 -20.84
C ARG A 20 -12.09 17.25 -19.56
N ALA A 21 -13.26 17.87 -19.41
CA ALA A 21 -14.19 17.55 -18.33
C ALA A 21 -14.51 16.04 -18.35
N PRO A 22 -14.58 15.36 -17.19
CA PRO A 22 -14.85 13.93 -17.15
C PRO A 22 -16.17 13.60 -17.85
N SER A 23 -16.20 12.49 -18.57
CA SER A 23 -17.43 12.01 -19.21
C SER A 23 -18.52 11.78 -18.15
N LYS A 24 -19.80 11.73 -18.56
CA LYS A 24 -20.89 11.37 -17.64
C LYS A 24 -20.63 10.01 -16.97
N GLY A 25 -20.08 9.05 -17.74
CA GLY A 25 -19.75 7.73 -17.23
C GLY A 25 -18.61 7.75 -16.20
N GLU A 26 -17.57 8.54 -16.44
CA GLU A 26 -16.46 8.66 -15.50
C GLU A 26 -16.89 9.30 -14.19
N ARG A 27 -17.76 10.31 -14.24
CA ARG A 27 -18.34 10.90 -13.02
C ARG A 27 -19.12 9.87 -12.21
N GLN A 28 -19.90 9.03 -12.87
CA GLN A 28 -20.70 8.02 -12.18
C GLN A 28 -19.83 6.90 -11.59
N ARG A 29 -18.79 6.47 -12.32
CA ARG A 29 -17.77 5.56 -11.81
C ARG A 29 -17.10 6.13 -10.55
N GLN A 30 -16.69 7.40 -10.59
CA GLN A 30 -16.06 8.07 -9.46
C GLN A 30 -16.99 8.19 -8.25
N VAL A 31 -18.29 8.47 -8.48
CA VAL A 31 -19.29 8.49 -7.38
C VAL A 31 -19.35 7.14 -6.68
N ILE A 32 -19.37 6.03 -7.41
CA ILE A 32 -19.36 4.69 -6.81
C ILE A 32 -18.10 4.45 -5.96
N LEU A 33 -16.93 4.87 -6.45
CA LEU A 33 -15.66 4.73 -5.73
C LEU A 33 -15.66 5.56 -4.43
N THR A 34 -16.04 6.84 -4.51
CA THR A 34 -16.11 7.73 -3.34
C THR A 34 -17.13 7.23 -2.31
N THR A 35 -18.32 6.83 -2.76
CA THR A 35 -19.34 6.27 -1.87
C THR A 35 -18.86 4.99 -1.18
N LEU A 36 -18.16 4.10 -1.90
CA LEU A 36 -17.62 2.90 -1.27
C LEU A 36 -16.60 3.26 -0.19
N ALA A 37 -15.67 4.19 -0.47
CA ALA A 37 -14.69 4.63 0.52
C ALA A 37 -15.37 5.17 1.78
N GLU A 38 -16.42 5.99 1.64
CA GLU A 38 -17.21 6.51 2.76
C GLU A 38 -17.93 5.42 3.56
N LEU A 39 -18.49 4.41 2.89
CA LEU A 39 -19.14 3.27 3.58
C LEU A 39 -18.14 2.46 4.40
N LEU A 40 -16.92 2.26 3.89
CA LEU A 40 -15.87 1.48 4.54
C LEU A 40 -15.35 2.12 5.83
N GLU A 41 -15.55 3.42 6.05
CA GLU A 41 -15.23 4.09 7.32
C GLU A 41 -16.03 3.54 8.51
N THR A 42 -17.18 2.93 8.25
CA THR A 42 -18.13 2.52 9.30
C THR A 42 -18.49 1.05 9.26
N ARG A 43 -18.34 0.37 8.12
CA ARG A 43 -18.75 -1.02 7.93
C ARG A 43 -17.69 -1.83 7.19
N PRO A 44 -17.39 -3.07 7.62
CA PRO A 44 -16.47 -3.94 6.89
C PRO A 44 -17.07 -4.35 5.53
N ILE A 45 -16.20 -4.56 4.53
CA ILE A 45 -16.60 -4.93 3.17
C ILE A 45 -17.43 -6.23 3.12
N GLY A 46 -17.19 -7.16 4.05
CA GLY A 46 -17.94 -8.42 4.18
C GLY A 46 -19.44 -8.19 4.41
N GLU A 47 -19.81 -7.13 5.14
CA GLU A 47 -21.20 -6.79 5.46
C GLU A 47 -21.91 -6.01 4.34
N LEU A 48 -21.18 -5.45 3.38
CA LEU A 48 -21.76 -4.66 2.29
C LEU A 48 -22.27 -5.56 1.15
N THR A 49 -23.38 -5.16 0.56
CA THR A 49 -23.93 -5.73 -0.68
C THR A 49 -23.82 -4.75 -1.84
N VAL A 50 -23.82 -5.25 -3.09
CA VAL A 50 -23.86 -4.42 -4.30
C VAL A 50 -25.07 -3.48 -4.29
N ASN A 51 -26.22 -3.94 -3.78
CA ASN A 51 -27.43 -3.12 -3.70
C ASN A 51 -27.28 -1.93 -2.76
N GLU A 52 -26.66 -2.12 -1.60
CA GLU A 52 -26.41 -1.03 -0.65
C GLU A 52 -25.42 -0.02 -1.24
N ILE A 53 -24.33 -0.48 -1.85
CA ILE A 53 -23.34 0.40 -2.49
C ILE A 53 -23.99 1.20 -3.63
N ALA A 54 -24.75 0.53 -4.50
CA ALA A 54 -25.45 1.19 -5.60
C ALA A 54 -26.47 2.22 -5.10
N SER A 55 -27.25 1.87 -4.08
CA SER A 55 -28.26 2.76 -3.50
C SER A 55 -27.63 3.98 -2.85
N ALA A 56 -26.55 3.80 -2.08
CA ALA A 56 -25.80 4.90 -1.47
C ALA A 56 -25.17 5.83 -2.54
N ALA A 57 -24.74 5.26 -3.66
CA ALA A 57 -24.19 6.01 -4.79
C ALA A 57 -25.26 6.66 -5.68
N ALA A 58 -26.55 6.54 -5.32
CA ALA A 58 -27.70 6.97 -6.11
C ALA A 58 -27.69 6.43 -7.55
N VAL A 59 -27.24 5.18 -7.73
CA VAL A 59 -27.24 4.48 -9.02
C VAL A 59 -28.15 3.26 -8.97
N LEU A 60 -28.80 2.95 -10.10
CA LEU A 60 -29.54 1.68 -10.23
C LEU A 60 -28.56 0.50 -10.16
N ARG A 61 -28.99 -0.63 -9.61
CA ARG A 61 -28.20 -1.88 -9.56
C ARG A 61 -27.68 -2.29 -10.94
N SER A 62 -28.50 -2.20 -11.99
CA SER A 62 -28.06 -2.49 -13.37
C SER A 62 -27.00 -1.49 -13.86
N GLY A 63 -27.07 -0.24 -13.42
CA GLY A 63 -26.06 0.79 -13.70
C GLY A 63 -24.75 0.55 -12.95
N TYR A 64 -24.77 -0.05 -11.76
CA TYR A 64 -23.57 -0.47 -11.05
C TYR A 64 -22.80 -1.53 -11.85
N TYR A 65 -23.50 -2.58 -12.30
CA TYR A 65 -22.90 -3.68 -13.07
C TYR A 65 -22.38 -3.29 -14.46
N PHE A 66 -22.72 -2.09 -14.93
CA PHE A 66 -22.07 -1.52 -16.11
C PHE A 66 -20.60 -1.13 -15.83
N TYR A 67 -20.25 -0.80 -14.58
CA TYR A 67 -18.89 -0.37 -14.20
C TYR A 67 -18.12 -1.44 -13.43
N PHE A 68 -18.79 -2.23 -12.59
CA PHE A 68 -18.16 -3.16 -11.66
C PHE A 68 -18.93 -4.48 -11.61
N ASP A 69 -18.23 -5.59 -11.77
CA ASP A 69 -18.80 -6.95 -11.79
C ASP A 69 -19.05 -7.54 -10.39
N SER A 70 -18.37 -7.03 -9.37
CA SER A 70 -18.50 -7.45 -7.97
C SER A 70 -18.42 -6.26 -7.00
N LYS A 71 -18.76 -6.50 -5.72
CA LYS A 71 -18.55 -5.50 -4.65
C LYS A 71 -17.06 -5.22 -4.38
N PHE A 72 -16.17 -6.12 -4.77
CA PHE A 72 -14.73 -6.01 -4.56
C PHE A 72 -14.02 -5.28 -5.69
N ALA A 73 -14.57 -5.27 -6.91
CA ALA A 73 -13.98 -4.56 -8.04
C ALA A 73 -13.73 -3.06 -7.81
N PRO A 74 -14.66 -2.26 -7.24
CA PRO A 74 -14.37 -0.87 -6.88
C PRO A 74 -13.34 -0.74 -5.74
N LEU A 75 -13.30 -1.70 -4.80
CA LEU A 75 -12.27 -1.76 -3.76
C LEU A 75 -10.89 -2.00 -4.36
N ALA A 76 -10.77 -2.91 -5.34
CA ALA A 76 -9.53 -3.15 -6.06
C ALA A 76 -9.03 -1.90 -6.81
N VAL A 77 -9.94 -1.12 -7.40
CA VAL A 77 -9.58 0.17 -8.00
C VAL A 77 -9.04 1.15 -6.96
N LEU A 78 -9.75 1.35 -5.84
CA LEU A 78 -9.30 2.24 -4.78
C LEU A 78 -7.92 1.81 -4.22
N ALA A 79 -7.73 0.51 -4.00
CA ALA A 79 -6.46 -0.04 -3.52
C ALA A 79 -5.32 0.18 -4.53
N ALA A 80 -5.57 -0.04 -5.83
CA ALA A 80 -4.60 0.21 -6.88
C ALA A 80 -4.19 1.67 -6.98
N ASP A 81 -5.15 2.60 -6.85
CA ASP A 81 -4.87 4.03 -6.90
C ASP A 81 -3.98 4.46 -5.72
N ILE A 82 -4.27 3.98 -4.50
CA ILE A 82 -3.46 4.24 -3.29
C ILE A 82 -2.04 3.68 -3.46
N TRP A 83 -1.93 2.43 -3.89
CA TRP A 83 -0.61 1.80 -4.07
C TRP A 83 0.20 2.48 -5.16
N SER A 84 -0.43 2.93 -6.25
CA SER A 84 0.26 3.67 -7.31
C SER A 84 0.78 5.02 -6.81
N GLU A 85 -0.02 5.77 -6.04
CA GLU A 85 0.43 7.03 -5.42
C GLU A 85 1.61 6.82 -4.46
N PHE A 86 1.63 5.67 -3.77
CA PHE A 86 2.72 5.30 -2.89
C PHE A 86 3.98 4.84 -3.65
N GLU A 87 3.81 4.09 -4.73
CA GLU A 87 4.88 3.70 -5.64
C GLU A 87 5.53 4.90 -6.35
N GLU A 88 4.76 5.91 -6.75
CA GLU A 88 5.34 7.16 -7.28
C GLU A 88 6.19 7.90 -6.25
N ARG A 89 5.83 7.75 -4.97
CA ARG A 89 6.63 8.20 -3.82
C ARG A 89 7.75 7.21 -3.45
N ALA A 90 7.93 6.10 -4.17
CA ALA A 90 8.88 5.03 -3.80
C ALA A 90 10.36 5.40 -3.82
N ARG A 91 10.72 6.60 -4.29
CA ARG A 91 12.00 7.23 -3.91
C ARG A 91 12.21 7.25 -2.39
N SER A 92 11.12 7.20 -1.63
CA SER A 92 11.13 7.08 -0.18
C SER A 92 11.70 5.75 0.31
N PHE A 93 11.62 4.66 -0.45
CA PHE A 93 12.14 3.35 -0.04
C PHE A 93 13.62 3.12 -0.34
N VAL A 94 14.25 4.04 -1.06
CA VAL A 94 15.69 4.01 -1.31
C VAL A 94 16.38 4.91 -0.29
N ARG A 95 17.53 4.46 0.20
CA ARG A 95 18.33 5.26 1.12
C ARG A 95 19.07 6.36 0.36
N PHE A 96 18.95 7.59 0.79
CA PHE A 96 19.76 8.71 0.30
C PHE A 96 21.20 8.59 0.82
N ASP A 97 22.18 8.96 0.00
CA ASP A 97 23.58 8.87 0.43
C ASP A 97 23.90 9.81 1.63
N THR A 98 23.06 10.83 1.85
CA THR A 98 23.19 11.82 2.94
C THR A 98 22.58 11.37 4.27
N GLU A 99 21.85 10.25 4.32
CA GLU A 99 21.14 9.83 5.54
C GLU A 99 21.76 8.58 6.18
N THR A 100 21.69 8.52 7.51
CA THR A 100 22.04 7.31 8.28
C THR A 100 20.98 6.23 8.10
N VAL A 101 21.31 4.99 8.46
CA VAL A 101 20.35 3.86 8.45
C VAL A 101 19.13 4.14 9.33
N GLU A 102 19.32 4.76 10.50
CA GLU A 102 18.22 5.15 11.39
C GLU A 102 17.31 6.18 10.73
N GLN A 103 17.89 7.24 10.15
CA GLN A 103 17.13 8.29 9.46
C GLN A 103 16.34 7.73 8.27
N TYR A 104 16.96 6.82 7.51
CA TYR A 104 16.30 6.09 6.43
C TYR A 104 15.08 5.31 6.93
N LEU A 105 15.27 4.48 7.97
CA LEU A 105 14.18 3.67 8.51
C LEU A 105 13.07 4.52 9.13
N ASP A 106 13.42 5.56 9.89
CA ASP A 106 12.45 6.52 10.45
C ASP A 106 11.59 7.12 9.34
N ARG A 107 12.22 7.59 8.26
CA ARG A 107 11.55 8.21 7.13
C ARG A 107 10.62 7.24 6.38
N VAL A 108 11.11 6.05 6.05
CA VAL A 108 10.33 4.99 5.36
C VAL A 108 9.13 4.57 6.20
N GLN A 109 9.34 4.37 7.49
CA GLN A 109 8.31 3.92 8.41
C GLN A 109 7.26 4.99 8.68
N ALA A 110 7.67 6.26 8.85
CA ALA A 110 6.74 7.37 8.98
C ALA A 110 5.87 7.53 7.72
N ALA A 111 6.45 7.40 6.52
CA ALA A 111 5.71 7.44 5.27
C ALA A 111 4.68 6.31 5.17
N THR A 112 5.08 5.08 5.55
CA THR A 112 4.17 3.93 5.59
C THR A 112 3.05 4.11 6.61
N ALA A 113 3.36 4.58 7.82
CA ALA A 113 2.36 4.82 8.86
C ALA A 113 1.34 5.90 8.45
N GLU A 114 1.81 6.95 7.77
CA GLU A 114 0.96 8.02 7.26
C GLU A 114 0.04 7.56 6.12
N GLU A 115 0.53 6.71 5.21
CA GLU A 115 -0.29 6.05 4.18
C GLU A 115 -1.43 5.26 4.82
N TRP A 116 -1.09 4.40 5.80
CA TRP A 116 -2.08 3.59 6.53
C TRP A 116 -3.06 4.43 7.34
N ARG A 117 -2.63 5.57 7.89
CA ARG A 117 -3.50 6.51 8.60
C ARG A 117 -4.48 7.18 7.64
N THR A 118 -4.01 7.59 6.48
CA THR A 118 -4.79 8.36 5.48
C THR A 118 -5.82 7.48 4.77
N HIS A 119 -5.49 6.22 4.53
CA HIS A 119 -6.32 5.31 3.72
C HIS A 119 -6.79 4.07 4.50
N SER A 120 -6.92 4.18 5.82
CA SER A 120 -7.17 3.04 6.72
C SER A 120 -8.37 2.19 6.31
N ALA A 121 -9.52 2.82 6.00
CA ALA A 121 -10.75 2.12 5.63
C ALA A 121 -10.57 1.22 4.39
N VAL A 122 -9.95 1.75 3.34
CA VAL A 122 -9.71 1.01 2.09
C VAL A 122 -8.66 -0.08 2.30
N LEU A 123 -7.57 0.20 3.01
CA LEU A 123 -6.49 -0.78 3.25
C LEU A 123 -6.96 -1.94 4.14
N ILE A 124 -7.69 -1.65 5.22
CA ILE A 124 -8.32 -2.67 6.08
C ILE A 124 -9.27 -3.54 5.26
N ALA A 125 -10.18 -2.91 4.50
CA ALA A 125 -11.13 -3.64 3.68
C ALA A 125 -10.44 -4.51 2.62
N SER A 126 -9.36 -4.01 2.03
CA SER A 126 -8.55 -4.77 1.05
C SER A 126 -7.94 -6.01 1.70
N VAL A 127 -7.39 -5.91 2.91
CA VAL A 127 -6.86 -7.06 3.67
C VAL A 127 -7.97 -8.05 4.00
N GLN A 128 -9.13 -7.58 4.45
CA GLN A 128 -10.27 -8.42 4.81
C GLN A 128 -10.87 -9.16 3.61
N ALA A 129 -10.78 -8.59 2.40
CA ALA A 129 -11.30 -9.19 1.19
C ALA A 129 -10.37 -10.24 0.55
N ILE A 130 -9.10 -10.35 0.97
CA ILE A 130 -8.13 -11.32 0.41
C ILE A 130 -8.68 -12.77 0.36
N PRO A 131 -9.35 -13.31 1.40
CA PRO A 131 -9.89 -14.66 1.35
C PRO A 131 -11.10 -14.82 0.41
N GLU A 132 -11.75 -13.72 0.02
CA GLU A 132 -12.98 -13.71 -0.76
C GLU A 132 -12.76 -13.34 -2.24
N ASP A 133 -11.65 -12.68 -2.58
CA ASP A 133 -11.39 -12.12 -3.90
C ASP A 133 -9.94 -12.38 -4.38
N GLU A 134 -9.79 -13.25 -5.38
CA GLU A 134 -8.50 -13.67 -5.96
C GLU A 134 -7.75 -12.50 -6.63
N GLN A 135 -8.47 -11.51 -7.17
CA GLN A 135 -7.87 -10.35 -7.81
C GLN A 135 -7.15 -9.49 -6.75
N LEU A 136 -7.83 -9.14 -5.66
CA LEU A 136 -7.23 -8.43 -4.53
C LEU A 136 -6.08 -9.22 -3.90
N ALA A 137 -6.23 -10.53 -3.73
CA ALA A 137 -5.15 -11.39 -3.24
C ALA A 137 -3.91 -11.33 -4.15
N THR A 138 -4.11 -11.37 -5.47
CA THR A 138 -3.03 -11.28 -6.46
C THR A 138 -2.36 -9.91 -6.45
N MET A 139 -3.15 -8.83 -6.38
CA MET A 139 -2.60 -7.48 -6.35
C MET A 139 -1.79 -7.21 -5.07
N MET A 140 -2.28 -7.67 -3.92
CA MET A 140 -1.55 -7.56 -2.65
C MET A 140 -0.23 -8.34 -2.69
N ARG A 141 -0.23 -9.57 -3.22
CA ARG A 141 1.00 -10.36 -3.41
C ARG A 141 2.00 -9.64 -4.31
N ALA A 142 1.55 -9.09 -5.44
CA ALA A 142 2.41 -8.37 -6.38
C ALA A 142 3.02 -7.11 -5.74
N ARG A 143 2.21 -6.32 -5.04
CA ARG A 143 2.66 -5.12 -4.31
C ARG A 143 3.69 -5.46 -3.23
N ASN A 144 3.41 -6.46 -2.40
CA ASN A 144 4.32 -6.87 -1.33
C ASN A 144 5.64 -7.42 -1.88
N GLN A 145 5.58 -8.20 -2.98
CA GLN A 145 6.79 -8.66 -3.67
C GLN A 145 7.62 -7.49 -4.21
N HIS A 146 6.98 -6.53 -4.87
CA HIS A 146 7.67 -5.35 -5.41
C HIS A 146 8.38 -4.55 -4.30
N LEU A 147 7.69 -4.28 -3.19
CA LEU A 147 8.29 -3.60 -2.04
C LEU A 147 9.44 -4.40 -1.41
N ALA A 148 9.27 -5.72 -1.28
CA ALA A 148 10.32 -6.59 -0.78
C ALA A 148 11.56 -6.57 -1.70
N ASP A 149 11.38 -6.55 -3.02
CA ASP A 149 12.49 -6.46 -3.98
C ASP A 149 13.25 -5.14 -3.85
N VAL A 150 12.54 -4.01 -3.73
CA VAL A 150 13.15 -2.68 -3.55
C VAL A 150 13.95 -2.61 -2.25
N LEU A 151 13.35 -3.06 -1.13
CA LEU A 151 14.01 -3.09 0.17
C LEU A 151 15.20 -4.05 0.18
N THR A 152 15.06 -5.22 -0.44
CA THR A 152 16.15 -6.19 -0.58
C THR A 152 17.32 -5.59 -1.34
N ALA A 153 17.08 -4.91 -2.46
CA ALA A 153 18.12 -4.24 -3.22
C ALA A 153 18.85 -3.19 -2.38
N GLN A 154 18.12 -2.42 -1.57
CA GLN A 154 18.73 -1.44 -0.65
C GLN A 154 19.59 -2.11 0.44
N VAL A 155 19.11 -3.21 1.03
CA VAL A 155 19.88 -3.97 2.04
C VAL A 155 21.14 -4.57 1.45
N LEU A 156 21.06 -5.12 0.23
CA LEU A 156 22.23 -5.67 -0.47
C LEU A 156 23.26 -4.57 -0.76
N LYS A 157 22.82 -3.38 -1.20
CA LYS A 157 23.70 -2.20 -1.38
C LYS A 157 24.38 -1.80 -0.06
N ASP A 158 23.64 -1.72 1.04
CA ASP A 158 24.21 -1.37 2.35
C ASP A 158 25.18 -2.47 2.85
N ARG A 159 24.93 -3.74 2.51
CA ARG A 159 25.84 -4.86 2.83
C ARG A 159 27.16 -4.75 2.06
N GLU A 160 27.12 -4.41 0.77
CA GLU A 160 28.32 -4.17 -0.04
C GLU A 160 29.16 -3.01 0.49
N GLN A 161 28.52 -2.02 1.11
CA GLN A 161 29.17 -0.89 1.76
C GLN A 161 29.67 -1.19 3.19
N GLY A 162 29.48 -2.42 3.68
CA GLY A 162 29.84 -2.82 5.04
C GLY A 162 28.95 -2.20 6.15
N LEU A 163 27.79 -1.65 5.77
CA LEU A 163 26.84 -1.04 6.70
C LEU A 163 25.83 -2.03 7.26
N ALA A 164 25.44 -3.04 6.47
CA ALA A 164 24.45 -4.04 6.85
C ALA A 164 25.08 -5.41 7.16
N ALA A 165 24.53 -6.09 8.16
CA ALA A 165 24.90 -7.44 8.57
C ALA A 165 23.61 -8.26 8.81
N PRO A 166 22.93 -8.72 7.74
CA PRO A 166 21.65 -9.40 7.86
C PRO A 166 21.74 -10.68 8.70
N ALA A 167 20.75 -10.91 9.56
CA ALA A 167 20.66 -12.07 10.45
C ALA A 167 20.38 -13.40 9.72
N SER A 168 20.06 -13.34 8.42
CA SER A 168 19.81 -14.50 7.55
C SER A 168 20.64 -14.37 6.26
N PRO A 169 21.20 -15.49 5.74
CA PRO A 169 21.80 -15.50 4.41
C PRO A 169 20.75 -15.29 3.29
N ASP A 170 19.50 -15.67 3.54
CA ASP A 170 18.35 -15.38 2.67
C ASP A 170 17.82 -13.97 2.99
N VAL A 171 18.48 -12.97 2.40
CA VAL A 171 18.09 -11.54 2.54
C VAL A 171 16.68 -11.28 2.00
N PRO A 172 16.28 -11.78 0.81
CA PRO A 172 14.91 -11.63 0.33
C PRO A 172 13.86 -12.18 1.31
N GLY A 173 14.05 -13.39 1.84
CA GLY A 173 13.14 -13.99 2.80
C GLY A 173 13.04 -13.20 4.12
N LEU A 174 14.19 -12.72 4.62
CA LEU A 174 14.23 -11.86 5.82
C LEU A 174 13.44 -10.56 5.61
N VAL A 175 13.68 -9.86 4.49
CA VAL A 175 13.00 -8.60 4.17
C VAL A 175 11.50 -8.82 4.00
N ALA A 176 11.08 -9.89 3.32
CA ALA A 176 9.67 -10.23 3.14
C ALA A 176 8.97 -10.46 4.50
N ALA A 177 9.59 -11.22 5.41
CA ALA A 177 9.04 -11.48 6.74
C ALA A 177 8.92 -10.20 7.60
N LEU A 178 9.93 -9.34 7.55
CA LEU A 178 9.92 -8.06 8.27
C LEU A 178 8.87 -7.09 7.68
N LEU A 179 8.68 -7.09 6.36
CA LEU A 179 7.64 -6.35 5.68
C LEU A 179 6.24 -6.83 6.11
N GLU A 180 6.02 -8.15 6.12
CA GLU A 180 4.76 -8.75 6.58
C GLU A 180 4.44 -8.39 8.03
N MET A 181 5.43 -8.50 8.92
CA MET A 181 5.30 -8.07 10.32
C MET A 181 4.88 -6.60 10.42
N THR A 182 5.50 -5.72 9.63
CA THR A 182 5.21 -4.29 9.63
C THR A 182 3.78 -4.02 9.15
N MET A 183 3.36 -4.65 8.04
CA MET A 183 2.02 -4.50 7.48
C MET A 183 0.93 -5.07 8.40
N HIS A 184 1.19 -6.23 9.03
CA HIS A 184 0.25 -6.83 9.97
C HIS A 184 0.08 -5.98 11.23
N MET A 185 1.18 -5.42 11.76
CA MET A 185 1.12 -4.52 12.91
C MET A 185 0.28 -3.28 12.59
N LEU A 186 0.50 -2.64 11.43
CA LEU A 186 -0.29 -1.48 11.00
C LEU A 186 -1.77 -1.82 10.78
N TYR A 187 -2.06 -2.98 10.18
CA TYR A 187 -3.42 -3.47 10.04
C TYR A 187 -4.14 -3.58 11.39
N GLN A 188 -3.51 -4.23 12.39
CA GLN A 188 -4.09 -4.40 13.72
C GLN A 188 -4.26 -3.06 14.45
N ASP A 189 -3.24 -2.20 14.37
CA ASP A 189 -3.25 -0.87 15.00
C ASP A 189 -4.39 0.01 14.44
N ARG A 190 -4.59 0.02 13.11
CA ARG A 190 -5.68 0.75 12.47
C ARG A 190 -7.05 0.11 12.75
N LEU A 191 -7.14 -1.22 12.74
CA LEU A 191 -8.38 -1.94 13.08
C LEU A 191 -8.84 -1.65 14.52
N ALA A 192 -7.89 -1.60 15.46
CA ALA A 192 -8.15 -1.27 16.86
C ALA A 192 -8.33 0.24 17.12
N LYS A 193 -8.15 1.09 16.10
CA LYS A 193 -8.20 2.56 16.22
C LYS A 193 -7.27 3.07 17.33
N CYS A 194 -6.06 2.52 17.39
CA CYS A 194 -5.08 2.88 18.42
C CYS A 194 -4.75 4.38 18.41
N PRO A 195 -4.54 4.99 19.60
CA PRO A 195 -4.11 6.37 19.69
C PRO A 195 -2.66 6.53 19.19
N PRO A 196 -2.25 7.74 18.75
CA PRO A 196 -0.93 7.97 18.16
C PRO A 196 0.24 7.50 19.04
N GLU A 197 0.16 7.63 20.37
CA GLU A 197 1.27 7.20 21.25
C GLU A 197 1.46 5.68 21.24
N GLN A 198 0.38 4.91 21.09
CA GLN A 198 0.45 3.45 20.97
C GLN A 198 1.00 3.03 19.61
N THR A 199 0.57 3.71 18.53
CA THR A 199 1.11 3.48 17.19
C THR A 199 2.61 3.73 17.14
N GLU A 200 3.08 4.85 17.69
CA GLU A 200 4.52 5.16 17.74
C GLU A 200 5.31 4.15 18.56
N ARG A 201 4.74 3.66 19.68
CA ARG A 201 5.37 2.59 20.47
C ARG A 201 5.54 1.31 19.64
N SER A 202 4.52 0.89 18.92
CA SER A 202 4.57 -0.32 18.09
C SER A 202 5.52 -0.15 16.90
N MET A 203 5.48 1.00 16.23
CA MET A 203 6.39 1.35 15.14
C MET A 203 7.85 1.38 15.61
N SER A 204 8.14 1.94 16.79
CA SER A 204 9.48 1.94 17.39
C SER A 204 9.99 0.52 17.65
N ALA A 205 9.15 -0.38 18.15
CA ALA A 205 9.51 -1.79 18.33
C ALA A 205 9.82 -2.48 16.99
N VAL A 206 8.98 -2.27 15.97
CA VAL A 206 9.22 -2.76 14.60
C VAL A 206 10.56 -2.23 14.07
N ARG A 207 10.86 -0.94 14.25
CA ARG A 207 12.13 -0.32 13.87
C ARG A 207 13.34 -0.96 14.53
N ALA A 208 13.27 -1.22 15.82
CA ALA A 208 14.34 -1.89 16.54
C ALA A 208 14.60 -3.30 15.97
N ILE A 209 13.53 -4.04 15.62
CA ILE A 209 13.65 -5.36 14.99
C ILE A 209 14.29 -5.26 13.61
N TRP A 210 13.90 -4.28 12.78
CA TRP A 210 14.55 -4.02 11.49
C TRP A 210 16.05 -3.71 11.65
N LEU A 211 16.40 -2.77 12.53
CA LEU A 211 17.78 -2.36 12.80
C LEU A 211 18.66 -3.54 13.26
N ALA A 212 18.15 -4.33 14.21
CA ALA A 212 18.86 -5.49 14.73
C ALA A 212 19.00 -6.59 13.67
N SER A 213 17.93 -6.88 12.93
CA SER A 213 17.90 -8.02 12.01
C SER A 213 18.63 -7.76 10.70
N VAL A 214 18.67 -6.52 10.21
CA VAL A 214 19.24 -6.19 8.90
C VAL A 214 20.61 -5.54 9.01
N TRP A 215 20.79 -4.62 9.96
CA TRP A 215 22.04 -3.86 10.13
C TRP A 215 22.87 -4.29 11.33
N GLY A 216 22.46 -5.32 12.08
CA GLY A 216 23.18 -5.78 13.27
C GLY A 216 23.23 -4.74 14.39
N ARG A 217 22.33 -3.74 14.37
CA ARG A 217 22.29 -2.66 15.36
C ARG A 217 21.31 -3.02 16.47
N SER A 218 21.80 -3.65 17.52
CA SER A 218 21.08 -3.73 18.80
C SER A 218 21.41 -2.49 19.63
N GLN A 219 20.40 -1.88 20.26
CA GLN A 219 20.69 -0.97 21.37
C GLN A 219 21.43 -1.80 22.41
N ALA A 220 22.68 -1.45 22.70
CA ALA A 220 23.40 -2.04 23.81
C ALA A 220 22.53 -1.87 25.05
N ILE A 221 22.12 -2.99 25.66
CA ILE A 221 21.52 -2.96 26.98
C ILE A 221 22.62 -2.38 27.87
N VAL A 222 22.47 -1.11 28.27
CA VAL A 222 23.28 -0.53 29.33
C VAL A 222 22.82 -1.24 30.59
N THR A 223 23.44 -2.37 30.91
CA THR A 223 23.38 -2.96 32.25
C THR A 223 24.11 -1.99 33.17
N SER A 224 23.34 -1.17 33.88
CA SER A 224 23.76 -0.48 35.10
C SER A 224 23.94 -1.46 36.25
#